data_AF-A0A1Y2C2P1-F1
#
_entry.id   AF-A0A1Y2C2P1-F1
#
_cell.length_a   1.000
_cell.length_b   1.000
_cell.length_c   1.000
_cell.angle_alpha   90.00
_cell.angle_beta   90.00
_cell.angle_gamma   90.00
#
_symmetry.space_group_name_H-M   'P 1'
#
loop_
_entity.id
_entity.type
_entity.pdbx_description
1 polymer ?
#
loop_
_entity_poly.entity_id
_entity_poly.type
_entity_poly.pdbx_seq_one_letter_code
_entity_poly.pdbx_strand_id
1 'polypeptide(L)'
;MQVQDIPVAVHNVSFLENPHTILTIYEIVTVIKACYATTSPREGCDSAITTINSILVSDDHVVVERTLFLLDTLYRQCGKPFSICFADYLSFYRTLIESPDLSERNRQQFLNMIGDWVSSDFDNTLSKHLDMTPKLRQFFEALLRAGYDFPEESLSKLPPGTVERLRNESNQWWKGVLNGFHFKSVKGVKSVSPPPSLNRTTRPVVAVN
;
A
#
# COMPACT_ATOMS: atom_id res chain seq x y z
N MET A 1 -0.23 -33.21 -20.26
CA MET A 1 -0.51 -32.95 -18.83
C MET A 1 -0.23 -31.48 -18.57
N GLN A 2 -1.28 -30.67 -18.57
CA GLN A 2 -1.22 -29.27 -18.18
C GLN A 2 -1.57 -29.20 -16.70
N VAL A 3 -0.70 -28.62 -15.89
CA VAL A 3 -1.00 -28.18 -14.53
C VAL A 3 -1.09 -26.67 -14.62
N GLN A 4 -2.32 -26.16 -14.70
CA GLN A 4 -2.59 -24.75 -14.45
C GLN A 4 -2.83 -24.61 -12.95
N ASP A 5 -1.79 -24.19 -12.24
CA ASP A 5 -1.92 -23.66 -10.88
C ASP A 5 -2.11 -22.14 -11.00
N ILE A 6 -3.32 -21.67 -10.72
CA ILE A 6 -3.60 -20.30 -10.27
C ILE A 6 -4.28 -20.45 -8.92
N PRO A 7 -3.73 -19.85 -7.84
CA PRO A 7 -4.58 -18.91 -7.11
C PRO A 7 -3.81 -17.86 -6.29
N VAL A 8 -3.98 -16.56 -6.58
CA VAL A 8 -3.89 -15.49 -5.56
C VAL A 8 -4.83 -14.33 -5.91
N ALA A 9 -6.15 -14.54 -5.83
CA ALA A 9 -7.12 -13.43 -5.88
C ALA A 9 -8.53 -13.84 -5.40
N VAL A 10 -8.71 -14.44 -4.22
CA VAL A 10 -10.07 -14.84 -3.77
C VAL A 10 -10.35 -14.61 -2.27
N HIS A 11 -9.75 -13.62 -1.62
CA HIS A 11 -10.08 -13.34 -0.21
C HIS A 11 -10.66 -11.96 0.12
N ASN A 12 -10.90 -11.09 -0.87
CA ASN A 12 -11.52 -9.78 -0.62
C ASN A 12 -12.96 -9.63 -1.15
N VAL A 13 -13.55 -10.67 -1.73
CA VAL A 13 -14.87 -10.57 -2.37
C VAL A 13 -16.02 -10.59 -1.35
N SER A 14 -15.86 -11.29 -0.22
CA SER A 14 -16.97 -11.54 0.73
C SER A 14 -17.47 -10.31 1.50
N PHE A 15 -16.64 -9.27 1.69
CA PHE A 15 -17.07 -8.05 2.40
C PHE A 15 -17.99 -7.15 1.55
N LEU A 16 -17.78 -7.17 0.23
CA LEU A 16 -18.59 -6.45 -0.75
C LEU A 16 -19.84 -7.22 -1.18
N GLU A 17 -20.00 -8.48 -0.80
CA GLU A 17 -21.21 -9.26 -1.13
C GLU A 17 -22.45 -8.82 -0.33
N ASN A 18 -22.28 -8.00 0.72
CA ASN A 18 -23.40 -7.44 1.46
C ASN A 18 -23.89 -6.14 0.80
N PRO A 19 -25.11 -6.13 0.22
CA PRO A 19 -25.65 -4.95 -0.47
C PRO A 19 -25.81 -3.74 0.47
N HIS A 20 -26.05 -3.96 1.76
CA HIS A 20 -26.15 -2.87 2.74
C HIS A 20 -24.80 -2.18 2.91
N THR A 21 -23.69 -2.92 2.96
CA THR A 21 -22.34 -2.36 3.07
C THR A 21 -22.01 -1.48 1.86
N ILE A 22 -22.33 -1.94 0.65
CA ILE A 22 -22.12 -1.16 -0.58
C ILE A 22 -22.93 0.14 -0.54
N LEU A 23 -24.22 0.07 -0.19
CA LEU A 23 -25.08 1.26 -0.10
C LEU A 23 -24.53 2.27 0.91
N THR A 24 -24.12 1.82 2.09
CA THR A 24 -23.51 2.69 3.11
C THR A 24 -22.23 3.36 2.60
N ILE A 25 -21.38 2.66 1.84
CA ILE A 25 -20.17 3.26 1.25
C ILE A 25 -20.55 4.37 0.25
N TYR A 26 -21.54 4.14 -0.61
CA TYR A 26 -22.01 5.16 -1.55
C TYR A 26 -22.61 6.38 -0.85
N GLU A 27 -23.34 6.17 0.24
CA GLU A 27 -23.86 7.24 1.08
C GLU A 27 -22.73 8.08 1.68
N ILE A 28 -21.70 7.44 2.25
CA ILE A 28 -20.52 8.12 2.79
C ILE A 28 -19.83 8.95 1.70
N VAL A 29 -19.58 8.37 0.52
CA VAL A 29 -18.98 9.10 -0.62
C VAL A 29 -19.83 10.29 -1.02
N THR A 30 -21.16 10.14 -1.04
CA THR A 30 -22.09 11.22 -1.39
C THR A 30 -22.04 12.35 -0.37
N VAL A 31 -22.03 12.03 0.93
CA VAL A 31 -21.91 13.02 2.00
C VAL A 31 -20.59 13.79 1.92
N ILE A 32 -19.46 13.08 1.74
CA ILE A 32 -18.15 13.73 1.59
C ILE A 32 -18.15 14.69 0.39
N LYS A 33 -18.65 14.24 -0.76
CA LYS A 33 -18.70 15.06 -1.98
C LYS A 33 -19.65 16.25 -1.86
N ALA A 34 -20.75 16.11 -1.12
CA ALA A 34 -21.68 17.22 -0.88
C ALA A 34 -20.98 18.38 -0.15
N CYS A 35 -20.03 18.10 0.75
CA CYS A 35 -19.24 19.13 1.42
C CYS A 35 -18.44 20.00 0.44
N TYR A 36 -18.00 19.46 -0.71
CA TYR A 36 -17.10 20.18 -1.64
C TYR A 36 -17.70 21.46 -2.22
N ALA A 37 -19.03 21.58 -2.26
CA ALA A 37 -19.74 22.76 -2.73
C ALA A 37 -20.13 23.75 -1.61
N THR A 38 -19.76 23.47 -0.37
CA THR A 38 -20.11 24.28 0.81
C THR A 38 -19.05 25.35 1.11
N THR A 39 -19.29 26.16 2.13
CA THR A 39 -18.31 27.10 2.68
C THR A 39 -17.13 26.40 3.37
N SER A 40 -17.26 25.11 3.67
CA SER A 40 -16.27 24.29 4.38
C SER A 40 -15.93 23.03 3.57
N PRO A 41 -15.32 23.16 2.37
CA PRO A 41 -15.15 22.05 1.42
C PRO A 41 -14.29 20.89 1.92
N ARG A 42 -13.52 21.08 2.99
CA ARG A 42 -12.67 20.06 3.60
C ARG A 42 -13.33 19.26 4.71
N GLU A 43 -14.41 19.76 5.29
CA GLU A 43 -15.01 19.22 6.52
C GLU A 43 -15.38 17.74 6.40
N GLY A 44 -15.99 17.35 5.28
CA GLY A 44 -16.33 15.95 5.00
C GLY A 44 -15.11 15.03 4.94
N CYS A 45 -14.03 15.47 4.27
CA CYS A 45 -12.79 14.70 4.20
C CYS A 45 -12.10 14.58 5.55
N ASP A 46 -11.95 15.70 6.27
CA ASP A 46 -11.26 15.74 7.56
C ASP A 46 -11.98 14.90 8.61
N SER A 47 -13.32 14.98 8.65
CA SER A 47 -14.14 14.15 9.53
C SER A 47 -14.01 12.66 9.20
N ALA A 48 -14.07 12.29 7.91
CA ALA A 48 -13.92 10.91 7.47
C ALA A 48 -12.54 10.33 7.80
N ILE A 49 -11.46 11.06 7.49
CA ILE A 49 -10.09 10.62 7.75
C ILE A 49 -9.82 10.53 9.25
N THR A 50 -10.28 11.49 10.05
CA THR A 50 -10.13 11.44 11.51
C THR A 50 -10.84 10.23 12.10
N THR A 51 -12.05 9.95 11.63
CA THR A 51 -12.81 8.77 12.06
C THR A 51 -12.09 7.47 11.68
N ILE A 52 -11.61 7.36 10.43
CA ILE A 52 -10.82 6.21 9.97
C ILE A 52 -9.56 6.02 10.84
N ASN A 53 -8.80 7.09 11.09
CA ASN A 53 -7.58 7.03 11.90
C ASN A 53 -7.86 6.53 13.32
N SER A 54 -8.99 6.93 13.92
CA SER A 54 -9.39 6.47 15.24
C SER A 54 -9.72 4.97 15.30
N ILE A 55 -10.14 4.38 14.18
CA ILE A 55 -10.45 2.94 14.08
C ILE A 55 -9.20 2.13 13.72
N LEU A 56 -8.28 2.71 12.94
CA LEU A 56 -7.03 2.04 12.53
C LEU A 56 -6.07 1.73 13.69
N VAL A 57 -6.28 2.31 14.87
CA VAL A 57 -5.54 1.99 16.11
C VAL A 57 -6.20 0.87 16.93
N SER A 58 -7.23 0.22 16.41
CA SER A 58 -7.88 -0.93 17.04
C SER A 58 -6.96 -2.16 17.12
N ASP A 59 -7.06 -2.90 18.22
CA ASP A 59 -6.40 -4.20 18.39
C ASP A 59 -7.02 -5.30 17.50
N ASP A 60 -8.27 -5.10 17.05
CA ASP A 60 -8.94 -6.05 16.15
C ASP A 60 -8.44 -5.90 14.71
N HIS A 61 -7.61 -6.86 14.29
CA HIS A 61 -7.03 -6.89 12.95
C HIS A 61 -8.06 -6.96 11.81
N VAL A 62 -9.22 -7.59 12.02
CA VAL A 62 -10.29 -7.68 11.01
C VAL A 62 -10.97 -6.33 10.85
N VAL A 63 -11.17 -5.60 11.96
CA VAL A 63 -11.67 -4.22 11.92
C VAL A 63 -10.69 -3.31 11.17
N VAL A 64 -9.39 -3.44 11.42
CA VAL A 64 -8.35 -2.67 10.71
C VAL A 64 -8.34 -3.01 9.21
N GLU A 65 -8.39 -4.28 8.82
CA GLU A 65 -8.45 -4.73 7.41
C GLU A 65 -9.63 -4.09 6.66
N ARG A 66 -10.83 -4.14 7.25
CA ARG A 66 -12.04 -3.53 6.69
C ARG A 66 -11.96 -2.01 6.61
N THR A 67 -11.32 -1.39 7.61
CA THR A 67 -11.13 0.05 7.65
C THR A 67 -10.14 0.53 6.58
N LEU A 68 -9.07 -0.23 6.34
CA LEU A 68 -8.15 0.00 5.22
C LEU A 68 -8.86 -0.15 3.87
N PHE A 69 -9.74 -1.14 3.73
CA PHE A 69 -10.57 -1.30 2.53
C PHE A 69 -11.50 -0.09 2.30
N LEU A 70 -12.16 0.40 3.36
CA LEU A 70 -12.97 1.62 3.28
C LEU A 70 -12.11 2.82 2.87
N LEU A 71 -10.94 3.00 3.47
CA LEU A 71 -10.00 4.06 3.13
C LEU A 71 -9.59 4.01 1.65
N ASP A 72 -9.27 2.82 1.10
CA ASP A 72 -8.98 2.63 -0.33
C ASP A 72 -10.15 3.06 -1.20
N THR A 73 -11.35 2.65 -0.82
CA THR A 73 -12.57 2.99 -1.56
C THR A 73 -12.81 4.50 -1.54
N LEU A 74 -12.71 5.16 -0.39
CA LEU A 74 -12.89 6.60 -0.29
C LEU A 74 -11.82 7.36 -1.07
N TYR A 75 -10.56 6.93 -1.00
CA TYR A 75 -9.47 7.56 -1.76
C TYR A 75 -9.75 7.53 -3.27
N ARG A 76 -10.18 6.38 -3.80
CA ARG A 76 -10.50 6.21 -5.23
C ARG A 76 -11.78 6.94 -5.65
N GLN A 77 -12.80 6.96 -4.80
CA GLN A 77 -14.12 7.48 -5.17
C GLN A 77 -14.30 8.98 -4.89
N CYS A 78 -13.61 9.55 -3.91
CA CYS A 78 -13.79 10.94 -3.48
C CYS A 78 -12.90 11.95 -4.24
N GLY A 79 -11.92 11.45 -5.01
CA GLY A 79 -11.11 12.25 -5.93
C GLY A 79 -10.12 13.20 -5.25
N LYS A 80 -9.60 14.16 -6.03
CA LYS A 80 -8.53 15.08 -5.63
C LYS A 80 -8.72 15.80 -4.28
N PRO A 81 -9.91 16.33 -3.91
CA PRO A 81 -10.07 16.98 -2.61
C PRO A 81 -9.77 16.04 -1.43
N PHE A 82 -10.15 14.76 -1.56
CA PHE A 82 -9.86 13.75 -0.54
C PHE A 82 -8.37 13.39 -0.51
N SER A 83 -7.71 13.23 -1.67
CA SER A 83 -6.28 12.93 -1.72
C SER A 83 -5.41 14.05 -1.12
N ILE A 84 -5.82 15.31 -1.29
CA ILE A 84 -5.19 16.47 -0.64
C ILE A 84 -5.35 16.40 0.88
N CYS A 85 -6.56 16.13 1.38
CA CYS A 85 -6.79 16.01 2.82
C CYS A 85 -5.99 14.82 3.40
N PHE A 86 -6.01 13.66 2.74
CA PHE A 86 -5.23 12.48 3.14
C PHE A 86 -3.75 12.80 3.31
N ALA A 87 -3.18 13.59 2.40
CA ALA A 87 -1.77 13.97 2.42
C ALA A 87 -1.35 14.74 3.68
N ASP A 88 -2.28 15.40 4.38
CA ASP A 88 -2.02 16.10 5.63
C ASP A 88 -1.91 15.15 6.83
N TYR A 89 -2.37 13.90 6.71
CA TYR A 89 -2.31 12.85 7.76
C TYR A 89 -1.22 11.82 7.54
N LEU A 90 -0.32 11.99 6.55
CA LEU A 90 0.76 11.03 6.26
C LEU A 90 1.68 10.76 7.45
N SER A 91 1.82 11.69 8.39
CA SER A 91 2.59 11.48 9.63
C SER A 91 1.96 10.39 10.52
N PHE A 92 0.62 10.34 10.60
CA PHE A 92 -0.10 9.26 11.29
C PHE A 92 0.16 7.91 10.61
N TYR A 93 0.03 7.87 9.28
CA TYR A 93 0.22 6.63 8.50
C TYR A 93 1.65 6.10 8.54
N ARG A 94 2.64 6.99 8.66
CA ARG A 94 4.02 6.60 8.98
C ARG A 94 4.07 5.85 10.31
N THR A 95 3.52 6.43 11.37
CA THR A 95 3.50 5.81 12.70
C THR A 95 2.75 4.48 12.68
N LEU A 96 1.63 4.39 11.95
CA LEU A 96 0.86 3.16 11.77
C LEU A 96 1.69 2.05 11.11
N ILE A 97 2.37 2.35 9.98
CA ILE A 97 3.27 1.41 9.28
C ILE A 97 4.50 1.03 10.11
N GLU A 98 4.86 1.77 11.15
CA GLU A 98 5.97 1.41 12.04
C GLU A 98 5.49 0.79 13.35
N SER A 99 4.18 0.74 13.57
CA SER A 99 3.61 0.18 14.77
C SER A 99 3.86 -1.33 14.80
N PRO A 100 4.39 -1.86 15.92
CA PRO A 100 4.51 -3.30 16.11
C PRO A 100 3.14 -3.98 16.22
N ASP A 101 2.10 -3.24 16.58
CA ASP A 101 0.74 -3.77 16.79
C ASP A 101 -0.02 -3.92 15.47
N LEU A 102 0.46 -3.30 14.39
CA LEU A 102 -0.11 -3.52 13.06
C LEU A 102 0.30 -4.90 12.54
N SER A 103 -0.68 -5.76 12.29
CA SER A 103 -0.42 -7.09 11.72
C SER A 103 0.28 -6.99 10.36
N GLU A 104 1.10 -7.98 10.02
CA GLU A 104 1.83 -7.99 8.76
C GLU A 104 0.90 -7.98 7.54
N ARG A 105 -0.23 -8.68 7.62
CA ARG A 105 -1.28 -8.67 6.59
C ARG A 105 -1.82 -7.26 6.34
N ASN A 106 -2.17 -6.52 7.40
CA ASN A 106 -2.73 -5.18 7.29
C ASN A 106 -1.67 -4.18 6.83
N ARG A 107 -0.42 -4.35 7.28
CA ARG A 107 0.73 -3.59 6.79
C ARG A 107 0.91 -3.77 5.28
N GLN A 108 0.88 -5.02 4.81
CA GLN A 108 0.99 -5.31 3.38
C GLN A 108 -0.19 -4.76 2.60
N GLN A 109 -1.43 -4.91 3.09
CA GLN A 109 -2.61 -4.32 2.45
C GLN A 109 -2.44 -2.80 2.27
N PHE A 110 -1.96 -2.11 3.31
CA PHE A 110 -1.76 -0.67 3.24
C PHE A 110 -0.63 -0.27 2.29
N LEU A 111 0.48 -1.03 2.25
CA LEU A 111 1.55 -0.83 1.26
C LEU A 111 1.04 -1.04 -0.17
N ASN A 112 0.22 -2.06 -0.40
CA ASN A 112 -0.40 -2.34 -1.69
C ASN A 112 -1.27 -1.17 -2.14
N MET A 113 -2.11 -0.64 -1.25
CA MET A 113 -2.94 0.54 -1.52
C MET A 113 -2.09 1.74 -1.96
N ILE A 114 -1.04 2.07 -1.21
CA ILE A 114 -0.13 3.18 -1.55
C ILE A 114 0.56 2.95 -2.91
N GLY A 115 1.05 1.74 -3.15
CA GLY A 115 1.68 1.36 -4.42
C GLY A 115 0.72 1.52 -5.60
N ASP A 116 -0.53 1.09 -5.43
CA ASP A 116 -1.57 1.21 -6.45
C ASP A 116 -1.98 2.65 -6.70
N TRP A 117 -2.15 3.47 -5.66
CA TRP A 117 -2.50 4.88 -5.81
C TRP A 117 -1.41 5.64 -6.57
N VAL A 118 -0.15 5.39 -6.23
CA VAL A 118 1.00 6.05 -6.86
C VAL A 118 1.20 5.57 -8.30
N SER A 119 1.09 4.26 -8.54
CA SER A 119 1.29 3.68 -9.87
C SER A 119 0.18 4.02 -10.85
N SER A 120 -1.07 4.13 -10.37
CA SER A 120 -2.23 4.52 -11.20
C SER A 120 -2.10 5.94 -11.77
N ASP A 121 -1.28 6.79 -11.14
CA ASP A 121 -0.98 8.16 -11.61
C ASP A 121 0.02 8.17 -12.79
N PHE A 122 0.81 7.10 -12.96
CA PHE A 122 1.70 6.93 -14.11
C PHE A 122 1.01 6.26 -15.30
N ASP A 123 -0.10 5.57 -15.05
CA ASP A 123 -0.91 4.97 -16.09
C ASP A 123 -1.81 6.04 -16.75
N ASN A 124 -1.32 6.58 -17.87
CA ASN A 124 -2.01 7.60 -18.66
C ASN A 124 -3.37 7.13 -19.24
N THR A 125 -3.73 5.86 -19.07
CA THR A 125 -4.90 5.27 -19.74
C THR A 125 -6.21 5.39 -18.96
N LEU A 126 -6.20 5.50 -17.62
CA LEU A 126 -7.44 5.36 -16.83
C LEU A 126 -7.74 6.42 -15.76
N SER A 127 -6.77 7.16 -15.21
CA SER A 127 -7.03 7.90 -13.94
C SER A 127 -6.41 9.30 -13.85
N LYS A 128 -6.81 10.23 -14.73
CA LYS A 128 -6.51 11.67 -14.54
C LYS A 128 -7.22 12.32 -13.33
N HIS A 129 -8.07 11.57 -12.61
CA HIS A 129 -8.87 12.11 -11.51
C HIS A 129 -8.17 12.07 -10.15
N LEU A 130 -7.14 11.24 -10.02
CA LEU A 130 -6.33 11.13 -8.81
C LEU A 130 -5.08 11.98 -8.98
N ASP A 131 -5.22 13.30 -9.16
CA ASP A 131 -4.06 14.22 -9.15
C ASP A 131 -3.26 13.97 -7.86
N MET A 132 -2.18 13.18 -7.97
CA MET A 132 -1.44 12.73 -6.81
C MET A 132 -0.76 13.93 -6.18
N THR A 133 -0.87 14.04 -4.86
CA THR A 133 -0.11 15.08 -4.15
C THR A 133 1.38 14.74 -4.19
N PRO A 134 2.27 15.73 -4.42
CA PRO A 134 3.72 15.51 -4.33
C PRO A 134 4.14 14.86 -2.99
N LYS A 135 3.39 15.15 -1.91
CA LYS A 135 3.60 14.55 -0.58
C LYS A 135 3.41 13.03 -0.57
N LEU A 136 2.36 12.50 -1.22
CA LEU A 136 2.13 11.05 -1.27
C LEU A 136 3.22 10.34 -2.07
N ARG A 137 3.66 10.92 -3.19
CA ARG A 137 4.80 10.38 -3.96
C ARG A 137 6.06 10.33 -3.11
N GLN A 138 6.39 11.41 -2.41
CA GLN A 138 7.54 11.45 -1.50
C GLN A 138 7.44 10.41 -0.38
N PHE A 139 6.25 10.20 0.17
CA PHE A 139 5.98 9.17 1.18
C PHE A 139 6.26 7.76 0.65
N PHE A 140 5.75 7.43 -0.53
CA PHE A 140 6.01 6.16 -1.20
C PHE A 140 7.50 5.93 -1.49
N GLU A 141 8.18 6.93 -2.04
CA GLU A 141 9.61 6.79 -2.32
C GLU A 141 10.44 6.62 -1.03
N ALA A 142 10.05 7.27 0.06
CA ALA A 142 10.70 7.11 1.37
C ALA A 142 10.50 5.69 1.95
N LEU A 143 9.33 5.08 1.74
CA LEU A 143 9.08 3.67 2.08
C LEU A 143 9.97 2.73 1.25
N LEU A 144 10.04 2.92 -0.07
CA LEU A 144 10.91 2.11 -0.94
C LEU A 144 12.40 2.21 -0.53
N ARG A 145 12.88 3.42 -0.25
CA ARG A 145 14.26 3.65 0.19
C ARG A 145 14.54 2.94 1.53
N ALA A 146 13.56 2.95 2.44
CA ALA A 146 13.64 2.27 3.73
C ALA A 146 13.58 0.74 3.65
N GLY A 147 13.23 0.20 2.47
CA GLY A 147 13.22 -1.24 2.20
C GLY A 147 11.88 -1.91 2.46
N TYR A 148 10.77 -1.17 2.44
CA TYR A 148 9.44 -1.79 2.44
C TYR A 148 9.17 -2.42 1.07
N ASP A 149 8.52 -3.59 1.10
CA ASP A 149 8.18 -4.35 -0.09
C ASP A 149 6.78 -3.99 -0.60
N PHE A 150 6.72 -3.66 -1.89
CA PHE A 150 5.50 -3.33 -2.62
C PHE A 150 5.21 -4.42 -3.66
N PRO A 151 3.94 -4.60 -4.07
CA PRO A 151 3.58 -5.56 -5.12
C PRO A 151 4.33 -5.30 -6.42
N GLU A 152 4.81 -6.37 -7.04
CA GLU A 152 5.48 -6.28 -8.34
C GLU A 152 4.57 -5.66 -9.41
N GLU A 153 3.27 -5.95 -9.35
CA GLU A 153 2.27 -5.36 -10.25
C GLU A 153 2.24 -3.83 -10.18
N SER A 154 2.26 -3.25 -8.98
CA SER A 154 2.29 -1.80 -8.79
C SER A 154 3.63 -1.21 -9.21
N LEU A 155 4.74 -1.91 -8.93
CA LEU A 155 6.09 -1.46 -9.27
C LEU A 155 6.38 -1.52 -10.77
N SER A 156 5.83 -2.49 -11.50
CA SER A 156 6.01 -2.67 -12.94
C SER A 156 5.47 -1.50 -13.78
N LYS A 157 4.53 -0.73 -13.22
CA LYS A 157 3.92 0.45 -13.84
C LYS A 157 4.80 1.71 -13.72
N LEU A 158 5.86 1.66 -12.91
CA LEU A 158 6.80 2.76 -12.78
C LEU A 158 7.77 2.82 -13.97
N PRO A 159 8.34 3.99 -14.28
CA PRO A 159 9.36 4.10 -15.32
C PRO A 159 10.54 3.14 -15.05
N PRO A 160 11.11 2.50 -16.08
CA PRO A 160 12.24 1.58 -15.92
C PRO A 160 13.40 2.21 -15.14
N GLY A 161 14.03 1.45 -14.24
CA GLY A 161 15.16 1.93 -13.43
C GLY A 161 14.76 2.78 -12.21
N THR A 162 13.48 3.13 -12.05
CA THR A 162 13.01 3.94 -10.91
C THR A 162 13.16 3.20 -9.59
N VAL A 163 12.76 1.93 -9.54
CA VAL A 163 12.77 1.13 -8.31
C VAL A 163 14.20 0.87 -7.85
N GLU A 164 15.09 0.49 -8.76
CA GLU A 164 16.51 0.24 -8.49
C GLU A 164 17.18 1.50 -7.99
N ARG A 165 16.93 2.64 -8.65
CA ARG A 165 17.44 3.94 -8.23
C ARG A 165 16.99 4.27 -6.82
N LEU A 166 15.69 4.20 -6.54
CA LEU A 166 15.14 4.50 -5.21
C LEU A 166 15.66 3.53 -4.14
N ARG A 167 15.79 2.24 -4.44
CA ARG A 167 16.32 1.26 -3.48
C ARG A 167 17.82 1.47 -3.21
N ASN A 168 18.59 1.95 -4.17
CA ASN A 168 20.03 2.20 -4.02
C ASN A 168 20.35 3.58 -3.41
N GLU A 169 19.43 4.53 -3.47
CA GLU A 169 19.56 5.82 -2.80
C GLU A 169 19.48 5.67 -1.26
N SER A 170 20.50 6.17 -0.56
CA SER A 170 20.50 6.20 0.91
C SER A 170 19.55 7.27 1.44
N ASN A 171 18.75 6.91 2.45
CA ASN A 171 17.91 7.85 3.19
C ASN A 171 18.71 8.96 3.91
N GLN A 172 20.04 8.82 4.04
CA GLN A 172 20.87 9.79 4.76
C GLN A 172 21.07 11.12 4.02
N TRP A 173 21.16 11.10 2.68
CA TRP A 173 21.34 12.31 1.87
C TRP A 173 20.08 13.19 1.85
N TRP A 174 18.91 12.56 1.92
CA TRP A 174 17.61 13.22 1.80
C TRP A 174 17.07 13.79 3.13
N LYS A 175 17.86 13.72 4.22
CA LYS A 175 17.49 14.20 5.55
C LYS A 175 17.07 15.67 5.61
N GLY A 176 17.51 16.50 4.67
CA GLY A 176 17.15 17.92 4.58
C GLY A 176 16.18 18.28 3.45
N VAL A 177 15.84 17.35 2.55
CA VAL A 177 15.11 17.64 1.29
C VAL A 177 13.72 16.99 1.27
N LEU A 178 13.54 15.85 1.93
CA LEU A 178 12.21 15.29 2.20
C LEU A 178 11.70 15.94 3.47
N ASN A 179 10.76 16.88 3.37
CA ASN A 179 10.05 17.46 4.51
C ASN A 179 9.34 16.37 5.35
N GLY A 180 10.07 15.69 6.24
CA GLY A 180 9.50 15.06 7.44
C GLY A 180 9.21 13.56 7.44
N PHE A 181 9.42 12.79 6.37
CA PHE A 181 9.22 11.33 6.41
C PHE A 181 10.52 10.55 6.62
N HIS A 182 10.68 9.98 7.82
CA HIS A 182 11.82 9.15 8.18
C HIS A 182 11.37 7.76 8.61
N PHE A 183 11.68 6.72 7.85
CA PHE A 183 11.32 5.38 8.26
C PHE A 183 12.49 4.63 8.93
N LYS A 184 12.18 3.79 9.90
CA LYS A 184 13.07 2.75 10.41
C LYS A 184 13.46 1.86 9.22
N SER A 185 14.75 1.71 8.99
CA SER A 185 15.26 0.87 7.89
C SER A 185 14.90 -0.59 8.16
N VAL A 186 14.26 -1.23 7.18
CA VAL A 186 13.92 -2.67 7.20
C VAL A 186 14.99 -3.50 6.48
N LYS A 187 15.91 -2.84 5.75
CA LYS A 187 17.11 -3.46 5.15
C LYS A 187 17.99 -4.05 6.25
N GLY A 188 17.81 -5.33 6.56
CA GLY A 188 18.56 -6.02 7.63
C GLY A 188 18.07 -7.42 7.97
N VAL A 189 16.83 -7.79 7.62
CA VAL A 189 16.38 -9.19 7.72
C VAL A 189 16.93 -9.94 6.52
N LYS A 190 18.09 -10.58 6.70
CA LYS A 190 18.66 -11.50 5.70
C LYS A 190 17.59 -12.50 5.31
N SER A 191 17.32 -12.61 4.01
CA SER A 191 16.72 -13.80 3.44
C SER A 191 17.45 -15.01 4.02
N VAL A 192 16.72 -15.87 4.71
CA VAL A 192 17.24 -17.15 5.17
C VAL A 192 17.80 -17.84 3.92
N SER A 193 19.10 -18.08 3.92
CA SER A 193 19.78 -18.79 2.85
C SER A 193 19.04 -20.12 2.64
N PRO A 194 18.72 -20.53 1.41
CA PRO A 194 18.16 -21.86 1.19
C PRO A 194 19.11 -22.88 1.82
N PRO A 195 18.59 -23.93 2.48
CA PRO A 195 19.44 -24.95 3.08
C PRO A 195 20.38 -25.50 2.00
N PRO A 196 21.65 -25.82 2.34
CA PRO A 196 22.63 -26.29 1.38
C PRO A 196 22.06 -27.51 0.65
N SER A 197 21.81 -27.33 -0.65
CA SER A 197 21.50 -28.42 -1.55
C SER A 197 22.64 -29.43 -1.47
N LEU A 198 22.35 -30.61 -0.93
CA LEU A 198 23.26 -31.75 -0.95
C LEU A 198 23.62 -32.06 -2.40
N ASN A 199 24.77 -31.54 -2.84
CA ASN A 199 25.44 -31.93 -4.07
C ASN A 199 25.72 -33.44 -3.98
N ARG A 200 24.90 -34.25 -4.64
CA ARG A 200 25.23 -35.64 -4.92
C ARG A 200 25.43 -35.78 -6.42
N THR A 201 26.62 -35.36 -6.87
CA THR A 201 27.06 -35.52 -8.26
C THR A 201 28.03 -36.70 -8.34
N THR A 202 27.58 -37.74 -9.07
CA THR A 202 28.31 -38.72 -9.91
C THR A 202 29.23 -39.78 -9.25
N ARG A 203 28.88 -41.08 -9.29
CA ARG A 203 29.07 -42.15 -10.36
C ARG A 203 30.50 -42.73 -10.37
N PRO A 204 30.78 -43.90 -11.01
CA PRO A 204 30.02 -45.14 -11.28
C PRO A 204 30.82 -46.39 -10.78
N VAL A 205 30.42 -47.64 -11.07
CA VAL A 205 31.29 -48.74 -11.59
C VAL A 205 30.43 -49.99 -11.91
N VAL A 206 30.68 -50.52 -13.10
CA VAL A 206 30.25 -51.80 -13.66
C VAL A 206 31.20 -52.91 -13.22
N ALA A 207 30.69 -54.09 -12.83
CA ALA A 207 31.25 -55.43 -13.15
C ALA A 207 30.32 -56.52 -12.56
N VAL A 208 29.63 -57.31 -13.40
CA VAL A 208 29.98 -58.70 -13.81
C VAL A 208 29.85 -59.74 -12.68
N ASN A 209 28.82 -60.58 -12.79
CA ASN A 209 28.94 -62.04 -12.96
C ASN A 209 27.66 -62.58 -13.60
#